data_AF-A0A938U9N4-F1
#
_entry.id   AF-A0A938U9N4-F1
#
_cell.length_a   1.000
_cell.length_b   1.000
_cell.length_c   1.000
_cell.angle_alpha   90.00
_cell.angle_beta   90.00
_cell.angle_gamma   90.00
#
_symmetry.space_group_name_H-M   'P 1'
#
loop_
_entity.id
_entity.type
_entity.pdbx_description
1 polymer ?
#
loop_
_entity_poly.entity_id
_entity_poly.type
_entity_poly.pdbx_seq_one_letter_code
_entity_poly.pdbx_strand_id
1 'polypeptide(L)'
;MKKRNRKKKRKPAFHKNAVMALSFGALNIADYWTTKIILKNGGRECNPVVDFFIQKNKFGFFKIATTLTGMLSIYTEENPKFVSKGLLGLYGFVVVNNLKEIVLQKKEAKMGQ
;
A
#
# COMPACT_ATOMS: atom_id res chain seq x y z
N MET A 1 -11.00 51.63 -12.48
CA MET A 1 -10.23 50.43 -12.08
C MET A 1 -11.01 49.16 -12.42
N LYS A 2 -10.57 48.37 -13.41
CA LYS A 2 -11.22 47.09 -13.80
C LYS A 2 -10.75 45.96 -12.86
N LYS A 3 -11.63 45.45 -11.99
CA LYS A 3 -11.39 44.24 -11.17
C LYS A 3 -11.34 43.01 -12.09
N ARG A 4 -10.13 42.48 -12.35
CA ARG A 4 -9.93 41.21 -13.05
C ARG A 4 -10.34 40.06 -12.13
N ASN A 5 -11.56 39.53 -12.31
CA ASN A 5 -11.99 38.28 -11.69
C ASN A 5 -11.16 37.11 -12.27
N ARG A 6 -10.07 36.74 -11.58
CA ARG A 6 -9.35 35.49 -11.84
C ARG A 6 -10.23 34.32 -11.41
N LYS A 7 -11.02 33.77 -12.33
CA LYS A 7 -11.69 32.47 -12.16
C LYS A 7 -10.60 31.43 -11.88
N LYS A 8 -10.38 31.09 -10.61
CA LYS A 8 -9.51 29.99 -10.18
C LYS A 8 -10.10 28.71 -10.78
N LYS A 9 -9.52 28.19 -11.87
CA LYS A 9 -9.90 26.88 -12.44
C LYS A 9 -9.72 25.85 -11.34
N ARG A 10 -10.81 25.41 -10.71
CA ARG A 10 -10.81 24.27 -9.78
C ARG A 10 -10.39 23.06 -10.61
N LYS A 11 -9.15 22.58 -10.43
CA LYS A 11 -8.75 21.28 -10.99
C LYS A 11 -9.75 20.24 -10.45
N PRO A 12 -10.33 19.38 -11.29
CA PRO A 12 -11.29 18.39 -10.82
C PRO A 12 -10.61 17.53 -9.75
N ALA A 13 -11.24 17.45 -8.57
CA ALA A 13 -10.72 16.69 -7.41
C ALA A 13 -10.43 15.21 -7.76
N PHE A 14 -11.07 14.73 -8.83
CA PHE A 14 -10.92 13.42 -9.47
C PHE A 14 -9.48 12.92 -9.62
N HIS A 15 -8.49 13.79 -9.88
CA HIS A 15 -7.14 13.31 -10.19
C HIS A 15 -6.28 13.01 -8.96
N LYS A 16 -6.52 13.68 -7.81
CA LYS A 16 -5.64 13.52 -6.64
C LYS A 16 -5.86 12.18 -5.92
N ASN A 17 -7.11 11.77 -5.81
CA ASN A 17 -7.48 10.55 -5.10
C ASN A 17 -7.17 9.29 -5.90
N ALA A 18 -7.28 9.37 -7.23
CA ALA A 18 -6.86 8.30 -8.11
C ALA A 18 -5.38 7.92 -7.91
N VAL A 19 -4.48 8.91 -7.80
CA VAL A 19 -3.05 8.64 -7.55
C VAL A 19 -2.85 7.94 -6.21
N MET A 20 -3.48 8.41 -5.13
CA MET A 20 -3.36 7.72 -3.83
C MET A 20 -3.97 6.33 -3.83
N ALA A 21 -5.11 6.14 -4.48
CA ALA A 21 -5.73 4.82 -4.61
C ALA A 21 -4.82 3.85 -5.39
N LEU A 22 -4.24 4.30 -6.52
CA LEU A 22 -3.28 3.51 -7.28
C LEU A 22 -2.00 3.23 -6.48
N SER A 23 -1.46 4.20 -5.76
CA SER A 23 -0.32 4.01 -4.87
C SER A 23 -0.63 3.01 -3.76
N PHE A 24 -1.81 3.09 -3.15
CA PHE A 24 -2.26 2.13 -2.14
C PHE A 24 -2.38 0.72 -2.72
N GLY A 25 -2.92 0.59 -3.94
CA GLY A 25 -2.98 -0.69 -4.66
C GLY A 25 -1.59 -1.27 -4.92
N ALA A 26 -0.67 -0.46 -5.46
CA ALA A 26 0.71 -0.88 -5.73
C ALA A 26 1.45 -1.31 -4.45
N LEU A 27 1.27 -0.56 -3.36
CA LEU A 27 1.82 -0.92 -2.04
C LEU A 27 1.26 -2.25 -1.52
N ASN A 28 -0.04 -2.52 -1.69
CA ASN A 28 -0.63 -3.80 -1.29
C ASN A 28 -0.11 -4.99 -2.12
N ILE A 29 0.18 -4.79 -3.41
CA ILE A 29 0.80 -5.82 -4.25
C ILE A 29 2.22 -6.11 -3.75
N ALA A 30 3.01 -5.07 -3.50
CA ALA A 30 4.35 -5.21 -2.96
C ALA A 30 4.33 -5.90 -1.58
N ASP A 31 3.45 -5.46 -0.69
CA ASP A 31 3.25 -6.06 0.64
C ASP A 31 2.91 -7.55 0.53
N TYR A 32 1.92 -7.93 -0.28
CA TYR A 32 1.56 -9.32 -0.53
C TYR A 32 2.74 -10.17 -1.00
N TRP A 33 3.56 -9.63 -1.90
CA TRP A 33 4.73 -10.31 -2.41
C TRP A 33 5.80 -10.47 -1.32
N THR A 34 6.04 -9.42 -0.53
CA THR A 34 6.99 -9.48 0.59
C THR A 34 6.58 -10.49 1.64
N THR A 35 5.31 -10.49 2.06
CA THR A 35 4.75 -11.47 3.00
C THR A 35 4.92 -12.89 2.47
N LYS A 36 4.60 -13.14 1.19
CA LYS A 36 4.79 -14.47 0.60
C LYS A 36 6.25 -14.95 0.62
N ILE A 37 7.20 -14.06 0.36
CA ILE A 37 8.62 -14.40 0.40
C ILE A 37 9.06 -14.69 1.83
N ILE A 38 8.69 -13.83 2.78
CA ILE A 38 9.03 -14.00 4.20
C ILE A 38 8.48 -15.33 4.74
N LEU A 39 7.21 -15.62 4.46
CA LEU A 39 6.58 -16.90 4.84
C LEU A 39 7.28 -18.10 4.19
N LYS A 40 7.66 -18.01 2.91
CA LYS A 40 8.41 -19.08 2.22
C LYS A 40 9.78 -19.32 2.86
N ASN A 41 10.41 -18.28 3.40
CA ASN A 41 11.71 -18.34 4.06
C ASN A 41 11.61 -18.75 5.56
N GLY A 42 10.43 -19.20 6.02
CA GLY A 42 10.22 -19.64 7.41
C GLY A 42 9.91 -18.50 8.40
N GLY A 43 9.72 -17.27 7.91
CA GLY A 43 9.24 -16.16 8.72
C GLY A 43 7.77 -16.34 9.13
N ARG A 44 7.34 -15.58 10.14
CA ARG A 44 5.98 -15.63 10.69
C ARG A 44 5.29 -14.27 10.53
N GLU A 45 4.01 -14.29 10.19
CA GLU A 45 3.17 -13.09 10.22
C GLU A 45 2.79 -12.77 11.67
N CYS A 46 3.13 -11.57 12.13
CA CYS A 46 2.87 -11.14 13.50
C CYS A 46 1.50 -10.48 13.65
N ASN A 47 0.82 -10.14 12.54
CA ASN A 47 -0.56 -9.69 12.59
C ASN A 47 -1.52 -10.88 12.76
N PRO A 48 -2.20 -11.02 13.92
CA PRO A 48 -3.02 -12.20 14.21
C PRO A 48 -4.20 -12.37 13.24
N VAL A 49 -4.73 -11.27 12.70
CA VAL A 49 -5.82 -11.33 11.70
C VAL A 49 -5.28 -11.89 10.39
N VAL A 50 -4.14 -11.39 9.94
CA VAL A 50 -3.53 -11.84 8.68
C VAL A 50 -3.03 -13.28 8.82
N ASP A 51 -2.42 -13.62 9.95
CA ASP A 51 -1.99 -14.98 10.29
C ASP A 51 -3.17 -15.97 10.24
N PHE A 52 -4.34 -15.59 10.78
CA PHE A 52 -5.56 -16.39 10.67
C PHE A 52 -5.94 -16.67 9.20
N PHE A 53 -5.88 -15.67 8.32
CA PHE A 53 -6.18 -15.86 6.89
C PHE A 53 -5.09 -16.66 6.16
N ILE A 54 -3.84 -16.54 6.56
CA ILE A 54 -2.72 -17.36 6.04
C ILE A 54 -2.93 -18.83 6.42
N GLN A 55 -3.24 -19.13 7.69
CA GLN A 55 -3.51 -20.48 8.16
C GLN A 55 -4.70 -21.13 7.43
N LYS A 56 -5.69 -20.34 7.01
CA LYS A 56 -6.84 -20.80 6.22
C LYS A 56 -6.59 -20.83 4.71
N ASN A 57 -5.38 -20.52 4.25
CA ASN A 57 -5.01 -20.40 2.84
C ASN A 57 -5.86 -19.38 2.05
N LYS A 58 -6.46 -18.41 2.76
CA LYS A 58 -7.34 -17.35 2.23
C LYS A 58 -6.66 -15.99 2.18
N PHE A 59 -5.37 -15.90 2.46
CA PHE A 59 -4.60 -14.66 2.49
C PHE A 59 -4.72 -13.85 1.18
N GLY A 60 -4.61 -14.51 0.01
CA GLY A 60 -4.76 -13.83 -1.28
C GLY A 60 -6.13 -13.19 -1.47
N PHE A 61 -7.20 -13.91 -1.13
CA PHE A 61 -8.57 -13.39 -1.21
C PHE A 61 -8.77 -12.22 -0.25
N PHE A 62 -8.33 -12.37 1.01
CA PHE A 62 -8.39 -11.31 2.01
C PHE A 62 -7.69 -10.05 1.50
N LYS A 63 -6.46 -10.19 0.97
CA LYS A 63 -5.67 -9.07 0.48
C LYS A 63 -6.31 -8.37 -0.71
N ILE A 64 -6.90 -9.11 -1.64
CA ILE A 64 -7.65 -8.53 -2.77
C ILE A 64 -8.86 -7.75 -2.26
N ALA A 65 -9.66 -8.35 -1.37
CA ALA A 65 -10.87 -7.73 -0.83
C ALA A 65 -10.53 -6.43 -0.07
N THR A 66 -9.51 -6.44 0.80
CA THR A 66 -9.09 -5.25 1.54
C THR A 66 -8.47 -4.20 0.64
N THR A 67 -7.73 -4.61 -0.40
CA THR A 67 -7.11 -3.67 -1.34
C THR A 67 -8.17 -2.95 -2.16
N LEU A 68 -9.12 -3.68 -2.76
CA LEU A 68 -10.20 -3.08 -3.53
C LEU A 68 -11.07 -2.16 -2.65
N THR A 69 -11.43 -2.61 -1.45
CA THR A 69 -12.21 -1.80 -0.50
C THR A 69 -11.47 -0.53 -0.10
N GLY A 70 -10.17 -0.62 0.20
CA GLY A 70 -9.34 0.53 0.56
C GLY A 70 -9.15 1.50 -0.62
N MET A 71 -8.91 0.98 -1.82
CA MET A 71 -8.82 1.78 -3.05
C MET A 71 -10.13 2.53 -3.33
N LEU A 72 -11.27 1.84 -3.22
CA LEU A 72 -12.58 2.46 -3.42
C LEU A 72 -12.83 3.55 -2.38
N SER A 73 -12.52 3.27 -1.11
CA SER A 73 -12.67 4.24 -0.01
C SER A 73 -11.81 5.48 -0.21
N ILE A 74 -10.55 5.33 -0.64
CA ILE A 74 -9.66 6.45 -0.98
C ILE A 74 -10.19 7.22 -2.20
N TYR A 75 -10.74 6.50 -3.18
CA TYR A 75 -11.27 7.10 -4.41
C TYR A 75 -12.49 7.97 -4.16
N THR A 76 -13.43 7.50 -3.33
CA THR A 76 -14.68 8.20 -3.00
C THR A 76 -14.52 9.28 -1.92
N GLU A 77 -13.37 9.34 -1.23
CA GLU A 77 -13.13 10.34 -0.18
C GLU A 77 -13.02 11.76 -0.77
N GLU A 78 -13.96 12.66 -0.46
CA GLU A 78 -14.02 14.00 -1.08
C GLU A 78 -12.77 14.86 -0.84
N ASN A 79 -12.14 14.71 0.33
CA ASN A 79 -10.93 15.44 0.70
C ASN A 79 -9.95 14.48 1.36
N PRO A 80 -8.77 14.22 0.75
CA PRO A 80 -7.79 13.34 1.35
C PRO A 80 -7.23 13.99 2.60
N LYS A 81 -7.60 13.43 3.76
CA LYS A 81 -7.17 13.92 5.06
C LYS A 81 -5.66 13.84 5.16
N PHE A 82 -5.05 14.80 5.86
CA PHE A 82 -3.61 14.77 6.14
C PHE A 82 -3.20 13.45 6.80
N VAL A 83 -4.07 12.91 7.65
CA VAL A 83 -3.94 11.59 8.28
C VAL A 83 -3.87 10.47 7.25
N SER A 84 -4.76 10.42 6.25
CA SER A 84 -4.76 9.38 5.21
C SER A 84 -3.44 9.36 4.43
N LYS A 85 -2.89 10.53 4.13
CA LYS A 85 -1.57 10.66 3.47
C LYS A 85 -0.42 10.23 4.37
N GLY A 86 -0.46 10.62 5.64
CA GLY A 86 0.52 10.19 6.64
C GLY A 86 0.53 8.68 6.79
N LEU A 87 -0.64 8.05 6.92
CA LEU A 87 -0.79 6.60 7.00
C LEU A 87 -0.30 5.90 5.72
N LEU A 88 -0.62 6.43 4.53
CA LEU A 88 -0.13 5.89 3.27
C LEU A 88 1.40 5.98 3.16
N GLY A 89 1.98 7.08 3.64
CA GLY A 89 3.44 7.26 3.70
C GLY A 89 4.12 6.29 4.67
N LEU A 90 3.57 6.13 5.89
CA LEU A 90 4.04 5.15 6.87
C LEU A 90 3.94 3.73 6.33
N TYR A 91 2.82 3.39 5.68
CA TYR A 91 2.64 2.10 5.05
C TYR A 91 3.68 1.86 3.95
N GLY A 92 3.92 2.87 3.10
CA GLY A 92 4.98 2.81 2.09
C GLY A 92 6.36 2.57 2.69
N PHE A 93 6.69 3.23 3.81
CA PHE A 93 7.95 3.03 4.52
C PHE A 93 8.13 1.59 5.01
N VAL A 94 7.09 1.00 5.62
CA VAL A 94 7.11 -0.39 6.08
C VAL A 94 7.35 -1.35 4.91
N VAL A 95 6.63 -1.17 3.80
CA VAL A 95 6.79 -2.02 2.60
C VAL A 95 8.21 -1.91 2.02
N VAL A 96 8.78 -0.70 1.95
CA VAL A 96 10.16 -0.51 1.49
C VAL A 96 11.16 -1.17 2.42
N ASN A 97 10.93 -1.11 3.74
CA ASN A 97 11.79 -1.80 4.70
C ASN A 97 11.75 -3.32 4.49
N ASN A 98 10.55 -3.91 4.35
CA ASN A 98 10.38 -5.34 4.08
C ASN A 98 11.06 -5.76 2.76
N LEU A 99 10.94 -4.95 1.70
CA LEU A 99 11.62 -5.19 0.43
C LEU A 99 13.15 -5.16 0.58
N LYS A 100 13.68 -4.20 1.34
CA LYS A 100 15.12 -4.07 1.58
C LYS A 100 15.67 -5.31 2.30
N GLU A 101 14.97 -5.79 3.33
CA GLU A 101 15.34 -7.02 4.05
C GLU A 101 15.37 -8.23 3.11
N ILE A 102 14.37 -8.40 2.24
CA ILE A 102 14.34 -9.48 1.25
C ILE A 102 15.50 -9.37 0.26
N VAL A 103 15.84 -8.17 -0.20
CA VAL A 103 16.96 -7.97 -1.12
C VAL A 103 18.28 -8.31 -0.44
N LEU A 104 18.44 -7.95 0.83
CA LEU A 104 19.62 -8.29 1.62
C LEU A 104 19.77 -9.81 1.79
N GLN A 105 18.69 -10.49 2.21
CA GLN A 105 18.67 -11.96 2.33
C GLN A 105 19.05 -12.65 1.01
N LYS A 106 18.52 -12.16 -0.12
CA LYS A 106 18.86 -12.70 -1.44
C LYS A 106 20.32 -12.46 -1.84
N LYS A 107 20.94 -11.37 -1.40
CA LYS A 107 22.37 -11.11 -1.65
C LYS A 107 23.25 -12.03 -0.81
N GLU A 108 22.94 -12.18 0.47
CA GLU A 108 23.67 -13.07 1.37
C GLU A 108 23.60 -14.53 0.90
N ALA A 109 22.42 -14.99 0.50
CA ALA A 109 22.24 -16.33 -0.06
C ALA A 109 23.04 -16.59 -1.36
N LYS A 110 23.37 -15.53 -2.12
CA LYS A 110 24.20 -15.64 -3.34
C LYS A 110 25.71 -15.58 -3.05
N MET A 111 26.12 -15.01 -1.93
CA MET A 111 27.54 -14.90 -1.54
C MET A 111 28.00 -16.08 -0.67
N GLY A 112 27.06 -16.79 -0.04
CA GLY A 112 27.32 -18.04 0.70
C GLY A 112 27.24 -19.32 -0.16
N GLN A 113 27.07 -19.17 -1.48
CA GLN A 113 27.19 -20.24 -2.49
C GLN A 113 28.50 -20.06 -3.24
#